data_AF-A0A2D6X9H8-F1
#
_entry.id   AF-A0A2D6X9H8-F1
#
_cell.length_a   1.000
_cell.length_b   1.000
_cell.length_c   1.000
_cell.angle_alpha   90.00
_cell.angle_beta   90.00
_cell.angle_gamma   90.00
#
_symmetry.space_group_name_H-M   'P 1'
#
loop_
_entity.id
_entity.type
_entity.pdbx_description
1 polymer ?
#
loop_
_entity_poly.entity_id
_entity_poly.type
_entity_poly.pdbx_seq_one_letter_code
_entity_poly.pdbx_strand_id
1 'polypeptide(L)'
;MVKRVCIYIDGANFYGGLTSLNKNFSDLNFDFENYIKFLCKQDKLVKIYYYNAHVKKKINDKIWAKQKIYLIDCTKFLNVKLVYVQENLV
;
A
#
# COMPACT_ATOMS: atom_id res chain seq x y z
N MET A 1 4.45 26.41 -10.06
CA MET A 1 3.53 26.43 -8.92
C MET A 1 3.46 25.02 -8.36
N VAL A 2 3.75 24.83 -7.06
CA VAL A 2 3.75 23.50 -6.42
C VAL A 2 2.30 23.03 -6.25
N LYS A 3 1.94 21.89 -6.83
CA LYS A 3 0.58 21.33 -6.70
C LYS A 3 0.48 20.52 -5.41
N ARG A 4 -0.75 20.29 -4.97
CA ARG A 4 -1.08 19.43 -3.83
C ARG A 4 -1.53 18.08 -4.37
N VAL A 5 -0.88 17.00 -3.95
CA VAL A 5 -1.13 15.64 -4.47
C VAL A 5 -1.65 14.73 -3.36
N CYS A 6 -2.73 14.00 -3.67
CA CYS A 6 -3.19 12.86 -2.89
C CYS A 6 -3.00 11.60 -3.73
N ILE A 7 -2.49 10.53 -3.13
CA ILE A 7 -2.26 9.26 -3.79
C ILE A 7 -3.24 8.24 -3.23
N TYR A 8 -3.87 7.47 -4.11
CA TYR A 8 -4.81 6.40 -3.76
C TYR A 8 -4.27 5.10 -4.35
N ILE A 9 -3.94 4.14 -3.48
CA ILE A 9 -3.34 2.86 -3.85
C ILE A 9 -4.35 1.76 -3.52
N ASP A 10 -4.78 1.02 -4.52
CA ASP A 10 -5.49 -0.24 -4.34
C ASP A 10 -4.47 -1.35 -4.09
N GLY A 11 -4.41 -1.83 -2.85
CA GLY A 11 -3.44 -2.82 -2.41
C GLY A 11 -3.58 -4.17 -3.11
N ALA A 12 -4.79 -4.60 -3.43
CA ALA A 12 -5.02 -5.89 -4.09
C ALA A 12 -4.49 -5.85 -5.53
N ASN A 13 -4.86 -4.81 -6.28
CA ASN A 13 -4.37 -4.62 -7.64
C ASN A 13 -2.88 -4.28 -7.69
N PHE A 14 -2.38 -3.55 -6.70
CA PHE A 14 -0.95 -3.24 -6.60
C PHE A 14 -0.12 -4.50 -6.36
N TYR A 15 -0.53 -5.35 -5.42
CA TYR A 15 0.13 -6.63 -5.15
C TYR A 15 0.05 -7.59 -6.35
N GLY A 16 -1.13 -7.71 -6.98
CA GLY A 16 -1.30 -8.49 -8.21
C GLY A 16 -0.41 -8.00 -9.34
N GLY A 17 -0.31 -6.69 -9.53
CA GLY A 17 0.60 -6.06 -10.47
C GLY A 17 2.06 -6.42 -10.21
N LEU A 18 2.54 -6.24 -8.97
CA LEU A 18 3.92 -6.56 -8.60
C LEU A 18 4.26 -8.04 -8.85
N THR A 19 3.39 -8.95 -8.42
CA THR A 19 3.61 -10.40 -8.55
C THR A 19 3.53 -10.88 -10.01
N SER A 20 2.76 -10.19 -10.85
CA SER A 20 2.73 -10.46 -12.30
C SER A 20 4.02 -10.07 -13.03
N LEU A 21 4.72 -9.02 -12.56
CA LEU A 21 6.02 -8.62 -13.09
C LEU A 21 7.12 -9.60 -12.66
N ASN A 22 7.10 -10.04 -11.40
CA ASN A 22 7.98 -11.06 -10.89
C ASN A 22 7.37 -11.71 -9.65
N LYS A 23 7.29 -13.05 -9.64
CA LYS A 23 6.77 -13.81 -8.50
C LYS A 23 7.59 -13.63 -7.22
N ASN A 24 8.83 -13.18 -7.33
CA ASN A 24 9.70 -12.88 -6.19
C ASN A 24 9.49 -11.46 -5.64
N PHE A 25 8.74 -10.59 -6.34
CA PHE A 25 8.37 -9.30 -5.79
C PHE A 25 7.23 -9.48 -4.79
N SER A 26 7.43 -8.88 -3.62
CA SER A 26 6.40 -8.70 -2.63
C SER A 26 6.27 -7.22 -2.32
N ASP A 27 5.05 -6.84 -1.96
CA ASP A 27 4.71 -5.60 -1.29
C ASP A 27 5.66 -5.30 -0.12
N LEU A 28 6.09 -6.32 0.64
CA LEU A 28 7.00 -6.18 1.80
C LEU A 28 8.43 -5.70 1.45
N ASN A 29 8.88 -5.93 0.22
CA ASN A 29 10.22 -5.53 -0.22
C ASN A 29 10.18 -4.36 -1.20
N PHE A 30 8.99 -3.79 -1.42
CA PHE A 30 8.83 -2.68 -2.36
C PHE A 30 9.29 -1.37 -1.73
N ASP A 31 10.01 -0.55 -2.48
CA ASP A 31 10.43 0.76 -1.99
C ASP A 31 9.33 1.79 -2.19
N PHE A 32 8.37 1.82 -1.26
CA PHE A 32 7.27 2.79 -1.31
C PHE A 32 7.76 4.22 -1.21
N GLU A 33 8.85 4.49 -0.50
CA GLU A 33 9.35 5.86 -0.34
C GLU A 33 9.81 6.42 -1.69
N ASN A 34 10.67 5.69 -2.39
CA ASN A 34 11.15 6.11 -3.71
C ASN A 34 10.02 6.13 -4.75
N TYR A 35 9.07 5.19 -4.68
CA TYR A 35 7.90 5.20 -5.56
C TYR A 35 7.02 6.44 -5.36
N ILE A 36 6.73 6.81 -4.12
CA ILE A 36 5.92 7.98 -3.81
C ILE A 36 6.66 9.27 -4.19
N LYS A 37 7.97 9.36 -3.94
CA LYS A 37 8.80 10.48 -4.42
C LYS A 37 8.76 10.59 -5.93
N PHE A 38 8.85 9.48 -6.64
CA PHE A 38 8.73 9.43 -8.10
C PHE A 38 7.37 9.94 -8.59
N LEU A 39 6.27 9.54 -7.93
CA LEU A 39 4.91 10.00 -8.26
C LEU A 39 4.71 11.50 -7.97
N CYS A 40 5.23 11.99 -6.85
CA CYS A 40 5.04 13.38 -6.42
C CYS A 40 5.98 14.35 -7.13
N LYS A 41 7.16 13.91 -7.58
CA LYS A 41 8.21 14.77 -8.16
C LYS A 41 8.51 15.97 -7.24
N GLN A 42 8.12 17.16 -7.67
CA GLN A 42 8.30 18.44 -6.98
C GLN A 42 7.00 18.97 -6.34
N ASP A 43 5.90 18.23 -6.48
CA ASP A 43 4.61 18.57 -5.89
C ASP A 43 4.55 18.18 -4.40
N LYS A 44 3.69 18.87 -3.65
CA LYS A 44 3.51 18.66 -2.21
C LYS A 44 2.55 17.49 -1.98
N LEU A 45 3.09 16.38 -1.49
CA LEU A 45 2.28 15.27 -0.98
C LEU A 45 1.44 15.73 0.22
N VAL A 46 0.12 15.59 0.12
CA VAL A 46 -0.83 15.89 1.20
C VAL A 46 -1.17 14.63 1.97
N LYS A 47 -1.47 13.54 1.27
CA LYS A 47 -1.91 12.28 1.87
C LYS A 47 -1.76 11.11 0.93
N ILE A 48 -1.53 9.93 1.49
CA ILE A 48 -1.64 8.67 0.78
C ILE A 48 -2.79 7.88 1.41
N TYR A 49 -3.65 7.30 0.59
CA TYR A 49 -4.69 6.37 1.00
C TYR A 49 -4.33 4.99 0.45
N TYR A 50 -4.04 4.04 1.33
CA TYR A 50 -3.74 2.68 0.94
C TYR A 50 -4.93 1.80 1.30
N TYR A 51 -5.64 1.32 0.30
CA TYR A 51 -6.81 0.46 0.45
C TYR A 51 -6.34 -0.98 0.46
N ASN A 52 -6.41 -1.63 1.62
CA ASN A 52 -6.10 -3.06 1.71
C ASN A 52 -7.37 -3.85 2.02
N ALA A 53 -7.62 -4.91 1.27
CA ALA A 53 -8.64 -5.88 1.64
C ALA A 53 -8.12 -6.74 2.80
N HIS A 54 -8.98 -7.08 3.75
CA HIS A 54 -8.59 -8.03 4.80
C HIS A 54 -8.29 -9.39 4.15
N VAL A 55 -7.02 -9.80 4.14
CA VAL A 55 -6.69 -11.22 3.98
C VAL A 55 -7.45 -11.96 5.07
N LYS A 56 -8.36 -12.87 4.70
CA LYS A 56 -9.14 -13.65 5.66
C LYS A 56 -8.15 -14.34 6.60
N LYS A 57 -8.15 -13.92 7.87
CA LYS A 57 -7.26 -14.41 8.94
C LYS A 57 -7.20 -15.95 8.99
N LYS A 58 -8.31 -16.61 8.63
CA LYS A 58 -8.46 -18.06 8.54
C LYS A 58 -7.59 -18.77 7.48
N ILE A 59 -6.99 -18.05 6.52
CA ILE A 59 -6.23 -18.65 5.41
C ILE A 59 -4.72 -18.61 5.66
N ASN A 60 -4.17 -17.51 6.20
CA ASN A 60 -2.73 -17.44 6.48
C ASN A 60 -2.34 -16.33 7.48
N ASP A 61 -2.35 -16.65 8.78
CA ASP A 61 -2.06 -15.73 9.89
C ASP A 61 -0.66 -15.07 9.80
N LYS A 62 0.34 -15.80 9.27
CA LYS A 62 1.72 -15.28 9.13
C LYS A 62 1.84 -14.17 8.10
N ILE A 63 1.15 -14.31 6.96
CA ILE A 63 1.17 -13.31 5.88
C ILE A 63 0.38 -12.06 6.31
N TRP A 64 -0.76 -12.26 6.99
CA TRP A 64 -1.53 -11.16 7.56
C TRP A 64 -0.72 -10.33 8.56
N ALA A 65 0.01 -10.98 9.48
CA ALA A 65 0.85 -10.28 10.45
C ALA A 65 1.98 -9.49 9.79
N LYS A 66 2.65 -10.07 8.78
CA LYS A 66 3.73 -9.39 8.04
C LYS A 66 3.24 -8.18 7.25
N GLN A 67 2.11 -8.30 6.54
CA GLN A 67 1.52 -7.17 5.82
C GLN A 67 1.11 -6.05 6.78
N LYS A 68 0.53 -6.39 7.94
CA LYS A 68 0.13 -5.39 8.94
C LYS A 68 1.34 -4.63 9.50
N ILE A 69 2.42 -5.32 9.86
CA ILE A 69 3.65 -4.68 10.37
C ILE A 69 4.25 -3.75 9.31
N TYR A 70 4.38 -4.23 8.08
CA TYR A 70 4.97 -3.46 6.99
C TYR A 70 4.15 -2.20 6.64
N LEU A 71 2.83 -2.34 6.53
CA LEU A 71 1.95 -1.19 6.28
C LEU A 71 1.97 -0.19 7.43
N ILE A 72 2.11 -0.65 8.68
CA ILE A 72 2.29 0.23 9.85
C ILE A 72 3.59 1.02 9.71
N ASP A 73 4.69 0.40 9.30
CA ASP A 73 5.96 1.12 9.14
C ASP A 73 5.89 2.13 7.97
N CYS A 74 5.23 1.80 6.86
CA CYS A 74 4.94 2.78 5.79
C CYS A 74 4.08 3.96 6.28
N THR A 75 3.14 3.73 7.21
CA THR A 75 2.29 4.81 7.74
C THR A 75 3.05 5.84 8.57
N LYS A 76 4.15 5.46 9.23
CA LYS A 76 4.96 6.37 10.05
C LYS A 76 5.76 7.36 9.20
N PHE A 77 6.27 6.94 8.04
CA PHE A 77 7.18 7.74 7.24
C PHE A 77 6.49 8.63 6.19
N LEU A 78 5.30 8.24 5.69
CA LEU A 78 4.73 8.84 4.47
C LEU A 78 3.34 9.46 4.63
N ASN A 79 2.85 9.71 5.86
CA ASN A 79 1.49 10.21 6.11
C ASN A 79 0.41 9.34 5.42
N VAL A 80 0.62 8.02 5.44
CA VAL A 80 -0.31 7.05 4.84
C VAL A 80 -1.48 6.85 5.80
N LYS A 81 -2.70 7.03 5.30
CA LYS A 81 -3.91 6.51 5.93
C LYS A 81 -4.20 5.14 5.35
N LEU A 82 -4.07 4.11 6.18
CA LEU A 82 -4.51 2.78 5.84
C LEU A 82 -6.05 2.73 5.91
N VAL A 83 -6.68 2.26 4.84
CA VAL A 83 -8.13 2.08 4.77
C VAL A 83 -8.39 0.59 4.54
N TYR A 84 -9.05 -0.05 5.51
CA TYR A 84 -9.45 -1.45 5.36
C TYR A 84 -10.77 -1.50 4.61
N VAL A 85 -10.77 -2.18 3.47
CA VAL A 85 -12.00 -2.43 2.70
C VAL A 85 -12.58 -3.75 3.19
N GLN A 86 -13.77 -3.70 3.77
CA GLN A 86 -14.52 -4.88 4.18
C GLN A 86 -15.31 -5.35 2.96
N GLU A 87 -14.89 -6.45 2.34
CA GLU A 87 -15.71 -7.10 1.32
C GLU A 87 -16.96 -7.68 2.00
N ASN A 88 -18.06 -6.94 1.92
CA ASN A 88 -19.39 -7.48 2.17
C ASN A 88 -19.73 -8.39 0.98
N LEU A 89 -19.29 -9.65 1.06
CA LEU A 89 -19.82 -10.71 0.22
C LEU A 89 -21.24 -11.01 0.70
N VAL A 90 -22.21 -10.52 -0.07
CA VAL A 90 -23.59 -11.03 -0.11
C VAL A 90 -23.56 -12.48 -0.54
#